data_AF-A0A1U8JNI7-F1
#
_entry.id   AF-A0A1U8JNI7-F1
#
_cell.length_a   1.000
_cell.length_b   1.000
_cell.length_c   1.000
_cell.angle_alpha   90.00
_cell.angle_beta   90.00
_cell.angle_gamma   90.00
#
_symmetry.space_group_name_H-M   'P 1'
#
loop_
_entity.id
_entity.type
_entity.pdbx_description
1 polymer ?
#
loop_
_entity_poly.entity_id
_entity_poly.type
_entity_poly.pdbx_seq_one_letter_code
_entity_poly.pdbx_strand_id
1 'polypeptide(L)'
;MFCTLEDCLRCAISLLKVEAYLSWDTLSMVTLNDRVSWDFFQNEFKKKYVSRLFINRKKKEFLELKQGNQTVIEYKREFVQLSKYARNIVSNEEEMCLRFKDGLNDDIRMVVVVLNLQEFVELLERVQQVEEICKNK
;
A
#
# COMPACT_ATOMS: atom_id res chain seq x y z
N MET A 1 -25.34 -2.83 0.82
CA MET A 1 -25.19 -3.75 1.95
C MET A 1 -23.73 -3.71 2.36
N PHE A 2 -23.40 -3.06 3.48
CA PHE A 2 -22.02 -2.99 3.98
C PHE A 2 -21.79 -4.18 4.90
N CYS A 3 -20.76 -4.97 4.63
CA CYS A 3 -20.32 -6.09 5.47
C CYS A 3 -19.75 -5.53 6.77
N THR A 4 -20.16 -6.04 7.93
CA THR A 4 -19.51 -5.67 9.20
C THR A 4 -18.12 -6.30 9.30
N LEU A 5 -17.25 -5.79 10.19
CA LEU A 5 -15.94 -6.41 10.43
C LEU A 5 -16.07 -7.86 10.94
N GLU A 6 -17.14 -8.15 11.68
CA GLU A 6 -17.47 -9.49 12.16
C GLU A 6 -17.89 -10.43 11.01
N ASP A 7 -18.72 -9.92 10.09
CA ASP A 7 -19.09 -10.67 8.88
C ASP A 7 -17.86 -10.93 7.98
N CYS A 8 -16.98 -9.94 7.83
CA CYS A 8 -15.71 -10.09 7.11
C CYS A 8 -14.83 -11.19 7.74
N LEU A 9 -14.75 -11.21 9.06
CA LEU A 9 -13.99 -12.21 9.81
C LEU A 9 -14.55 -13.61 9.56
N ARG A 10 -15.86 -13.79 9.72
CA ARG A 10 -16.54 -15.08 9.45
C ARG A 10 -16.30 -15.56 8.02
N CYS A 11 -16.44 -14.67 7.03
CA CYS A 11 -16.19 -14.99 5.64
C CYS A 11 -14.73 -15.40 5.40
N ALA A 12 -13.76 -14.65 5.92
CA ALA A 12 -12.35 -14.97 5.74
C ALA A 12 -11.96 -16.32 6.36
N ILE A 13 -12.47 -16.62 7.57
CA ILE A 13 -12.24 -17.90 8.24
C ILE A 13 -12.80 -19.05 7.40
N SER A 14 -13.99 -18.89 6.82
CA SER A 14 -14.61 -19.93 5.98
C SER A 14 -13.82 -20.25 4.70
N LEU A 15 -12.96 -19.33 4.25
CA LEU A 15 -12.11 -19.50 3.07
C LEU A 15 -10.75 -20.13 3.40
N LEU A 16 -10.39 -20.27 4.68
CA LEU A 16 -9.15 -20.92 5.08
C LEU A 16 -9.18 -22.40 4.71
N LYS A 17 -8.07 -22.88 4.16
CA LYS A 17 -7.92 -24.28 3.76
C LYS A 17 -6.91 -24.98 4.64
N VAL A 18 -7.24 -26.19 5.06
CA VAL A 18 -6.36 -27.19 5.68
C VAL A 18 -5.46 -26.56 6.76
N GLU A 19 -4.17 -26.38 6.48
CA GLU A 19 -3.18 -25.87 7.43
C GLU A 19 -3.52 -24.47 7.96
N ALA A 20 -4.07 -23.60 7.10
CA ALA A 20 -4.45 -22.25 7.50
C ALA A 20 -5.65 -22.26 8.45
N TYR A 21 -6.60 -23.17 8.24
CA TYR A 21 -7.73 -23.34 9.14
C TYR A 21 -7.29 -23.92 10.48
N LEU A 22 -6.54 -25.03 10.47
CA LEU A 22 -6.04 -25.69 11.69
C LEU A 22 -5.19 -24.73 12.55
N SER A 23 -4.34 -23.94 11.90
CA SER A 23 -3.56 -22.92 12.59
C SER A 23 -4.42 -21.83 13.22
N TRP A 24 -5.46 -21.39 12.52
CA TRP A 24 -6.35 -20.36 13.03
C TRP A 24 -7.20 -20.89 14.19
N ASP A 25 -7.73 -22.10 14.05
CA ASP A 25 -8.54 -22.80 15.06
C ASP A 25 -7.75 -23.04 16.36
N THR A 26 -6.51 -23.52 16.25
CA THR A 26 -5.63 -23.67 17.43
C THR A 26 -5.39 -22.34 18.14
N LEU A 27 -5.19 -21.27 17.38
CA LEU A 27 -4.93 -19.93 17.92
C LEU A 27 -6.18 -19.31 18.56
N SER A 28 -7.36 -19.50 17.95
CA SER A 28 -8.62 -18.98 18.49
C SER A 28 -9.03 -19.70 19.77
N MET A 29 -8.74 -21.01 19.90
CA MET A 29 -9.00 -21.77 21.13
C MET A 29 -8.21 -21.28 22.34
N VAL A 30 -7.00 -20.74 22.14
CA VAL A 30 -6.12 -20.25 23.22
C VAL A 30 -6.20 -18.73 23.42
N THR A 31 -6.97 -18.03 22.57
CA THR A 31 -7.17 -16.59 22.64
C THR A 31 -8.51 -16.27 23.32
N LEU A 32 -8.55 -15.27 24.20
CA LEU A 32 -9.81 -14.82 24.81
C LEU A 32 -10.77 -14.33 23.72
N ASN A 33 -12.04 -14.72 23.82
CA ASN A 33 -13.04 -14.52 22.76
C ASN A 33 -13.28 -13.04 22.43
N ASP A 34 -13.12 -12.15 23.41
CA ASP A 34 -13.20 -10.69 23.27
C ASP A 34 -12.03 -10.07 22.48
N ARG A 35 -10.92 -10.81 22.30
CA ARG A 35 -9.75 -10.38 21.52
C ARG A 35 -9.79 -10.84 20.06
N VAL A 36 -10.67 -11.78 19.72
CA VAL A 36 -10.81 -12.31 18.36
C VAL A 36 -11.59 -11.32 17.50
N SER A 37 -10.86 -10.36 16.91
CA SER A 37 -11.39 -9.34 16.00
C SER A 37 -10.84 -9.50 14.59
N TRP A 38 -11.40 -8.77 13.63
CA TRP A 38 -10.87 -8.70 12.26
C TRP A 38 -9.40 -8.26 12.23
N ASP A 39 -9.04 -7.23 12.98
CA ASP A 39 -7.66 -6.73 13.08
C ASP A 39 -6.72 -7.76 13.68
N PHE A 40 -7.17 -8.50 14.71
CA PHE A 40 -6.41 -9.60 15.30
C PHE A 40 -6.15 -10.71 14.28
N PHE A 41 -7.18 -11.17 13.57
CA PHE A 41 -7.05 -12.15 12.49
C PHE A 41 -6.04 -11.70 11.44
N GLN A 42 -6.18 -10.48 10.93
CA GLN A 42 -5.29 -9.95 9.90
C GLN A 42 -3.83 -9.88 10.39
N ASN A 43 -3.61 -9.50 11.64
CA ASN A 43 -2.27 -9.41 12.21
C ASN A 43 -1.62 -10.78 12.37
N GLU A 44 -2.32 -11.74 12.95
CA GLU A 44 -1.79 -13.09 13.18
C GLU A 44 -1.60 -13.86 11.86
N PHE A 45 -2.54 -13.70 10.93
CA PHE A 45 -2.42 -14.26 9.59
C PHE A 45 -1.19 -13.68 8.87
N LYS A 46 -0.97 -12.35 8.93
CA LYS A 46 0.24 -11.74 8.36
C LYS A 46 1.51 -12.21 9.05
N LYS A 47 1.54 -12.30 10.37
CA LYS A 47 2.72 -12.79 11.11
C LYS A 47 3.12 -14.21 10.70
N LYS A 48 2.13 -15.09 10.51
CA LYS A 48 2.38 -16.49 10.15
C LYS A 48 2.75 -16.66 8.68
N TYR A 49 2.05 -16.00 7.76
CA TYR A 49 2.17 -16.26 6.33
C TYR A 49 2.98 -15.23 5.55
N VAL A 50 3.22 -14.04 6.11
CA VAL A 50 3.98 -12.98 5.46
C VAL A 50 5.32 -12.82 6.16
N SER A 51 6.37 -13.42 5.59
CA SER A 51 7.71 -13.36 6.17
C SER A 51 8.24 -11.93 6.28
N ARG A 52 8.96 -11.64 7.37
CA ARG A 52 9.65 -10.34 7.55
C ARG A 52 10.62 -10.02 6.41
N LEU A 53 11.27 -11.05 5.85
CA LEU A 53 12.14 -10.91 4.68
C LEU A 53 11.37 -10.45 3.43
N PHE A 54 10.15 -10.95 3.23
CA PHE A 54 9.29 -10.48 2.14
C PHE A 54 8.88 -9.02 2.32
N ILE A 55 8.45 -8.63 3.53
CA ILE A 55 8.11 -7.23 3.84
C ILE A 55 9.31 -6.31 3.60
N ASN A 56 10.49 -6.69 4.10
CA ASN A 56 11.71 -5.91 3.91
C ASN A 56 12.08 -5.77 2.43
N ARG A 57 11.93 -6.83 1.62
CA ARG A 57 12.11 -6.76 0.16
C ARG A 57 11.14 -5.79 -0.48
N LYS A 58 9.84 -5.88 -0.17
CA LYS A 58 8.83 -4.96 -0.70
C LYS A 58 9.06 -3.51 -0.28
N LYS A 59 9.53 -3.29 0.94
CA LYS A 59 9.91 -1.95 1.42
C LYS A 59 11.13 -1.41 0.67
N LYS A 60 12.12 -2.26 0.37
CA LYS A 60 13.27 -1.89 -0.46
C LYS A 60 12.83 -1.53 -1.88
N GLU A 61 12.01 -2.37 -2.52
CA GLU A 61 11.40 -2.08 -3.83
C GLU A 61 10.68 -0.73 -3.81
N PHE A 62 9.88 -0.45 -2.77
CA PHE A 62 9.21 0.85 -2.62
C PHE A 62 10.18 2.02 -2.53
N LEU A 63 11.28 1.89 -1.81
CA LEU A 63 12.28 2.97 -1.66
C LEU A 63 13.07 3.22 -2.95
N GLU A 64 13.31 2.18 -3.73
CA GLU A 64 14.04 2.24 -4.99
C GLU A 64 13.14 2.58 -6.19
N LEU A 65 11.82 2.57 -6.01
CA LEU A 65 10.84 2.85 -7.07
C LEU A 65 11.05 4.24 -7.68
N LYS A 66 11.21 4.26 -9.01
CA LYS A 66 11.29 5.44 -9.88
C LYS A 66 10.32 5.25 -11.04
N GLN A 67 9.81 6.36 -11.59
CA GLN A 67 8.96 6.36 -12.78
C GLN A 67 9.69 5.74 -13.97
N GLY A 68 10.91 6.19 -14.27
CA GLY A 68 11.71 5.64 -15.36
C GLY A 68 10.96 5.75 -16.70
N ASN A 69 10.80 4.62 -17.39
CA ASN A 69 10.10 4.58 -18.68
C ASN A 69 8.57 4.38 -18.54
N GLN A 70 8.04 4.29 -17.32
CA GLN A 70 6.61 4.12 -17.08
C GLN A 70 5.87 5.44 -17.26
N THR A 71 4.61 5.34 -17.69
CA THR A 71 3.68 6.47 -17.57
C THR A 71 3.42 6.80 -16.09
N VAL A 72 3.04 8.04 -15.80
CA VAL A 72 2.63 8.46 -14.44
C VAL A 72 1.53 7.55 -13.88
N ILE A 73 0.63 7.04 -14.73
CA ILE A 73 -0.46 6.14 -14.31
C ILE A 73 0.08 4.77 -13.87
N GLU A 74 1.02 4.20 -14.62
CA GLU A 74 1.66 2.93 -14.29
C GLU A 74 2.51 3.06 -13.02
N TYR A 75 3.32 4.11 -12.94
CA TYR A 75 4.11 4.44 -11.76
C TYR A 75 3.22 4.62 -10.51
N LYS A 76 2.11 5.37 -10.62
CA LYS A 76 1.10 5.50 -9.54
C LYS A 76 0.59 4.14 -9.08
N ARG A 77 0.24 3.26 -10.01
CA ARG A 77 -0.32 1.94 -9.67
C ARG A 77 0.67 1.14 -8.82
N GLU A 78 1.92 1.10 -9.24
CA GLU A 78 2.98 0.39 -8.53
C GLU A 78 3.31 1.05 -7.18
N PHE A 79 3.38 2.38 -7.14
CA PHE A 79 3.58 3.17 -5.93
C PHE A 79 2.52 2.86 -4.87
N VAL A 80 1.23 2.94 -5.23
CA VAL A 80 0.12 2.65 -4.30
C VAL A 80 0.16 1.20 -3.84
N GLN A 81 0.49 0.26 -4.72
CA GLN A 81 0.60 -1.15 -4.36
C GLN A 81 1.72 -1.40 -3.34
N LEU A 82 2.89 -0.81 -3.55
CA LEU A 82 4.07 -0.99 -2.70
C LEU A 82 3.99 -0.19 -1.39
N SER A 83 3.30 0.97 -1.38
CA SER A 83 3.12 1.82 -0.19
C SER A 83 2.51 1.06 1.00
N LYS A 84 1.70 0.02 0.74
CA LYS A 84 1.09 -0.85 1.74
C LYS A 84 2.11 -1.52 2.67
N TYR A 85 3.34 -1.74 2.18
CA TYR A 85 4.46 -2.34 2.92
C TYR A 85 5.37 -1.31 3.59
N ALA A 86 5.14 -0.03 3.32
CA ALA A 86 5.99 1.09 3.70
C ALA A 86 5.19 2.22 4.38
N ARG A 87 4.07 1.89 5.04
CA ARG A 87 3.21 2.88 5.73
C ARG A 87 3.93 3.71 6.80
N ASN A 88 5.07 3.22 7.31
CA ASN A 88 5.91 3.99 8.22
C ASN A 88 6.79 5.06 7.52
N ILE A 89 6.87 5.04 6.19
CA ILE A 89 7.61 6.00 5.35
C ILE A 89 6.65 7.03 4.75
N VAL A 90 5.44 6.61 4.43
CA VAL A 90 4.34 7.45 3.90
C VAL A 90 3.19 7.42 4.90
N SER A 91 3.47 7.94 6.11
CA SER A 91 2.56 7.85 7.25
C SER A 91 1.40 8.85 7.18
N ASN A 92 1.59 9.92 6.41
CA ASN A 92 0.61 10.94 6.10
C ASN A 92 0.65 11.29 4.61
N GLU A 93 -0.32 12.10 4.17
CA GLU A 93 -0.47 12.46 2.75
C GLU A 93 0.67 13.34 2.23
N GLU A 94 1.22 14.21 3.06
CA GLU A 94 2.38 15.04 2.71
C GLU A 94 3.62 14.19 2.41
N GLU A 95 3.95 13.24 3.29
CA GLU A 95 5.05 12.27 3.09
C GLU A 95 4.81 11.41 1.85
N MET A 96 3.56 11.04 1.59
CA MET A 96 3.16 10.31 0.39
C MET A 96 3.44 11.13 -0.88
N CYS A 97 3.05 12.40 -0.89
CA CYS A 97 3.31 13.34 -1.97
C CYS A 97 4.81 13.57 -2.19
N LEU A 98 5.58 13.79 -1.12
CA LEU A 98 7.04 13.96 -1.19
C LEU A 98 7.71 12.73 -1.80
N ARG A 99 7.42 11.55 -1.26
CA ARG A 99 7.99 10.30 -1.77
C ARG A 99 7.57 10.04 -3.22
N PHE A 100 6.34 10.37 -3.61
CA PHE A 100 5.90 10.25 -4.99
C PHE A 100 6.71 11.16 -5.93
N LYS A 101 6.84 12.45 -5.57
CA LYS A 101 7.62 13.46 -6.29
C LYS A 101 9.08 13.05 -6.46
N ASP A 102 9.70 12.46 -5.44
CA ASP A 102 11.10 11.99 -5.50
C ASP A 102 11.35 10.87 -6.51
N GLY A 103 10.31 10.11 -6.86
CA GLY A 103 10.42 9.05 -7.85
C GLY A 103 10.05 9.46 -9.27
N LEU A 104 9.51 10.67 -9.48
CA LEU A 104 9.19 11.17 -10.81
C LEU A 104 10.45 11.43 -11.64
N ASN A 105 10.30 11.39 -12.96
CA ASN A 105 11.33 11.83 -13.89
C ASN A 105 11.60 13.33 -13.72
N ASP A 106 12.85 13.75 -13.94
CA ASP A 106 13.31 15.11 -13.62
C ASP A 106 12.47 16.19 -14.35
N ASP A 107 12.11 15.98 -15.61
CA ASP A 107 11.32 16.92 -16.41
C ASP A 107 9.95 17.22 -15.78
N ILE A 108 9.30 16.21 -15.20
CA ILE A 108 8.01 16.37 -14.51
C ILE A 108 8.24 16.92 -13.11
N ARG A 109 9.22 16.37 -12.38
CA ARG A 109 9.52 16.73 -11.00
C ARG A 109 9.81 18.22 -10.85
N MET A 110 10.61 18.79 -11.77
CA MET A 110 10.98 20.21 -11.73
C MET A 110 9.78 21.15 -11.86
N VAL A 111 8.72 20.73 -12.57
CA VAL A 111 7.49 21.54 -12.73
C VAL A 111 6.60 21.43 -11.49
N VAL A 112 6.52 20.28 -10.85
CA VAL A 112 5.60 20.06 -9.72
C VAL A 112 6.20 20.38 -8.36
N VAL A 113 7.52 20.36 -8.21
CA VAL A 113 8.18 20.67 -6.93
C VAL A 113 7.92 22.11 -6.49
N VAL A 114 7.79 23.05 -7.44
CA VAL A 114 7.53 24.47 -7.16
C VAL A 114 6.09 24.75 -6.69
N LEU A 115 5.18 23.81 -6.89
CA LEU A 115 3.75 23.98 -6.60
C LEU A 115 3.37 23.63 -5.15
N ASN A 116 4.31 23.11 -4.36
CA ASN A 116 4.12 22.70 -2.96
C ASN A 116 2.83 21.87 -2.70
N LEU A 117 2.48 20.99 -3.65
CA LEU A 117 1.27 20.16 -3.54
C LEU A 117 1.42 19.14 -2.41
N GLN A 118 0.47 19.15 -1.48
CA GLN A 118 0.39 18.26 -0.31
C GLN A 118 -0.78 17.26 -0.40
N GLU A 119 -1.79 17.53 -1.23
CA GLU A 119 -2.88 16.60 -1.51
C GLU A 119 -2.50 15.65 -2.65
N PHE A 120 -2.63 14.34 -2.43
CA PHE A 120 -2.15 13.33 -3.38
C PHE A 120 -2.98 13.31 -4.66
N VAL A 121 -4.28 13.61 -4.56
CA VAL A 121 -5.18 13.70 -5.72
C VAL A 121 -4.80 14.88 -6.61
N GLU A 122 -4.60 16.07 -6.02
CA GLU A 122 -4.19 17.27 -6.75
C GLU A 122 -2.81 17.09 -7.42
N LEU A 123 -1.86 16.49 -6.69
CA LEU A 123 -0.55 16.15 -7.23
C LEU A 123 -0.68 15.27 -8.48
N LEU A 124 -1.52 14.24 -8.44
CA LEU A 124 -1.72 13.31 -9.54
C LEU A 124 -2.31 13.96 -10.78
N GLU A 125 -3.30 14.83 -10.62
CA GLU A 125 -3.87 15.59 -11.74
C GLU A 125 -2.79 16.46 -12.39
N ARG A 126 -1.97 17.13 -11.57
CA ARG A 126 -0.92 18.01 -12.07
C ARG A 126 0.21 17.26 -12.78
N VAL A 127 0.69 16.15 -12.23
CA VAL A 127 1.77 15.37 -12.87
C VAL A 127 1.30 14.75 -14.18
N GLN A 128 0.03 14.35 -14.29
CA GLN A 128 -0.54 13.84 -15.55
C GLN A 128 -0.62 14.94 -16.61
N GLN A 129 -1.07 16.15 -16.25
CA GLN A 129 -1.07 17.29 -17.18
C GLN A 129 0.33 17.61 -17.69
N VAL A 130 1.33 17.61 -16.80
CA VAL A 130 2.73 17.88 -17.17
C VAL A 130 3.29 16.77 -18.07
N GLU A 131 2.99 15.50 -17.78
CA GLU A 131 3.43 14.38 -18.63
C GLU A 131 2.90 14.52 -20.06
N GLU A 132 1.63 14.87 -20.25
CA GLU A 132 1.04 15.10 -21.58
C GLU A 132 1.66 16.30 -22.30
N ILE A 133 2.00 17.38 -21.58
CA ILE A 133 2.71 18.52 -22.17
C ILE A 133 4.12 18.13 -22.63
N CYS A 134 4.83 17.29 -21.86
CA CYS A 134 6.18 16.84 -22.20
C CYS A 134 6.20 15.82 -23.36
N LYS A 135 5.17 14.97 -23.50
CA LYS A 135 5.03 14.03 -24.63
C LYS A 135 4.78 14.72 -25.97
N ASN A 136 4.22 15.93 -25.95
CA ASN A 136 3.84 16.71 -27.14
C ASN A 136 4.94 17.69 -27.61
N LYS A 137 6.14 17.61 -27.05
CA LYS A 137 7.34 18.36 -27.49
C LYS A 137 8.26 17.45 -28.27
#